data_AF-A0A973M275-F1
#
_entry.id   AF-A0A973M275-F1
#
_cell.length_a   1.000
_cell.length_b   1.000
_cell.length_c   1.000
_cell.angle_alpha   90.00
_cell.angle_beta   90.00
_cell.angle_gamma   90.00
#
_symmetry.space_group_name_H-M   'P 1'
#
loop_
_entity.id
_entity.type
_entity.pdbx_description
1 polymer ?
#
loop_
_entity_poly.entity_id
_entity_poly.type
_entity_poly.pdbx_seq_one_letter_code
_entity_poly.pdbx_strand_id
1 'polypeptide(L)' 'MRPPIPDDDAEYLLDYFSQGQRAIRDLRAAQAAIRQVEGRARSADGLIEAAADGEGGLTGLRVDPRALRLGEAAL' A
#
# COMPACT_ATOMS: atom_id res chain seq x y z
N MET A 1 43.62 13.73 -0.08
CA MET A 1 42.75 12.84 0.72
C MET A 1 43.62 11.81 1.40
N ARG A 2 43.54 11.71 2.73
CA ARG A 2 44.22 10.66 3.50
C ARG A 2 43.36 9.39 3.36
N PRO A 3 43.92 8.21 3.04
CA PRO A 3 43.13 6.99 3.01
C PRO A 3 42.60 6.71 4.44
N PRO A 4 41.33 6.30 4.58
CA PRO A 4 40.76 5.95 5.88
C PRO A 4 41.56 4.81 6.54
N ILE A 5 41.61 4.85 7.87
CA ILE A 5 42.31 3.87 8.70
C ILE A 5 41.38 2.65 8.83
N PRO A 6 41.86 1.39 8.83
CA PRO A 6 41.00 0.20 8.71
C PRO A 6 39.84 0.08 9.72
N ASP A 7 39.97 0.68 10.92
CA ASP A 7 38.90 0.71 11.93
C ASP A 7 37.74 1.64 11.54
N ASP A 8 38.03 2.74 10.85
CA ASP A 8 37.07 3.76 10.39
C ASP A 8 36.19 3.19 9.25
N ASP A 9 36.79 2.34 8.40
CA ASP A 9 36.07 1.63 7.34
C ASP A 9 35.07 0.61 7.92
N ALA A 10 35.43 -0.09 8.99
CA ALA A 10 34.55 -1.06 9.64
C ALA A 10 33.36 -0.37 10.33
N GLU A 11 33.60 0.73 11.02
CA GLU A 11 32.55 1.53 11.68
C GLU A 11 31.62 2.17 10.66
N TYR A 12 32.16 2.72 9.57
CA TYR A 12 31.39 3.24 8.44
C TYR A 12 30.52 2.17 7.78
N LEU A 13 31.07 0.97 7.54
CA LEU A 13 30.31 -0.13 6.95
C LEU A 13 29.18 -0.59 7.87
N LEU A 14 29.44 -0.71 9.18
CA LEU A 14 28.41 -1.07 10.16
C LEU A 14 27.28 -0.05 10.20
N ASP A 15 27.62 1.25 10.19
CA ASP A 15 26.61 2.30 10.18
C ASP A 15 25.79 2.27 8.88
N TYR A 16 26.44 2.13 7.72
CA TYR A 16 25.78 2.00 6.43
C TYR A 16 24.83 0.80 6.38
N PHE A 17 25.25 -0.37 6.87
CA PHE A 17 24.38 -1.54 6.99
C PHE A 17 23.19 -1.28 7.93
N SER A 18 23.42 -0.60 9.06
CA SER A 18 22.38 -0.27 10.02
C SER A 18 21.33 0.68 9.44
N GLN A 19 21.77 1.65 8.63
CA GLN A 19 20.90 2.60 7.93
C GLN A 19 20.08 1.87 6.86
N GLY A 20 20.72 0.99 6.07
CA GLY A 20 20.02 0.17 5.08
C GLY A 20 18.94 -0.73 5.69
N GLN A 21 19.24 -1.39 6.81
CA GLN A 21 18.26 -2.21 7.53
C GLN A 21 17.08 -1.39 8.08
N ARG A 22 17.34 -0.17 8.57
CA ARG A 22 16.28 0.76 9.00
C ARG A 22 15.39 1.15 7.83
N ALA A 23 15.97 1.57 6.70
CA ALA A 23 15.21 1.93 5.51
C ALA A 23 14.31 0.79 5.00
N ILE A 24 14.81 -0.46 4.99
CA ILE A 24 14.00 -1.63 4.57
C ILE A 24 12.84 -1.88 5.54
N ARG A 25 13.06 -1.73 6.86
CA ARG A 25 11.98 -1.86 7.86
C ARG A 25 10.92 -0.78 7.66
N ASP A 26 11.34 0.46 7.49
CA ASP A 26 10.42 1.59 7.35
C ASP A 26 9.60 1.47 6.06
N LEU A 27 10.22 1.01 4.97
CA LEU A 27 9.52 0.72 3.72
C LEU A 27 8.45 -0.36 3.90
N ARG A 28 8.79 -1.47 4.58
CA ARG A 28 7.83 -2.56 4.85
C ARG A 28 6.68 -2.08 5.74
N ALA A 29 6.96 -1.25 6.73
CA ALA A 29 5.95 -0.67 7.60
C ALA A 29 5.00 0.26 6.82
N ALA A 30 5.55 1.13 5.96
CA ALA A 30 4.76 2.00 5.10
C ALA A 30 3.86 1.21 4.14
N GLN A 31 4.39 0.16 3.50
CA GLN A 31 3.60 -0.73 2.63
C GLN A 31 2.46 -1.41 3.39
N ALA A 32 2.73 -1.93 4.60
CA ALA A 32 1.70 -2.53 5.43
C ALA A 32 0.62 -1.51 5.84
N ALA A 33 1.00 -0.27 6.15
CA ALA A 33 0.07 0.79 6.48
C ALA A 33 -0.83 1.17 5.29
N ILE A 34 -0.28 1.25 4.08
CA ILE A 34 -1.06 1.53 2.86
C ILE A 34 -2.12 0.45 2.64
N ARG A 35 -1.79 -0.83 2.84
CA ARG A 35 -2.75 -1.94 2.71
C ARG A 35 -3.88 -1.90 3.71
N GLN A 36 -3.71 -1.23 4.84
CA GLN A 36 -4.77 -1.08 5.85
C GLN A 36 -5.77 0.03 5.50
N VAL A 37 -5.47 0.88 4.51
CA VAL A 37 -6.41 1.89 4.04
C VAL A 37 -7.50 1.18 3.23
N GLU A 38 -8.75 1.32 3.68
CA GLU A 38 -9.92 0.84 2.95
C GLU A 38 -10.66 2.04 2.36
N GLY A 39 -10.70 2.13 1.04
CA GLY A 39 -11.53 3.08 0.30
C GLY A 39 -12.88 2.46 -0.01
N ARG A 40 -13.98 3.21 0.22
CA ARG A 40 -15.33 2.79 -0.18
C ARG A 40 -15.92 3.78 -1.17
N ALA A 41 -16.51 3.26 -2.23
CA ALA A 41 -17.22 4.03 -3.25
C ALA A 41 -18.64 3.49 -3.42
N ARG A 42 -19.56 4.37 -3.78
CA ARG A 42 -20.96 4.04 -4.05
C ARG A 42 -21.39 4.63 -5.38
N SER A 43 -22.18 3.89 -6.15
CA SER A 43 -22.83 4.40 -7.36
C SER A 43 -23.82 5.52 -7.02
N ALA A 44 -24.10 6.39 -7.99
CA ALA A 44 -24.98 7.55 -7.79
C ALA A 44 -26.42 7.15 -7.39
N ASP A 45 -26.89 6.01 -7.87
CA ASP A 45 -28.20 5.42 -7.54
C ASP A 45 -28.19 4.62 -6.22
N GLY A 46 -27.02 4.46 -5.60
CA GLY A 46 -26.85 3.73 -4.35
C GLY A 46 -26.98 2.21 -4.45
N LEU A 47 -27.07 1.66 -5.67
CA LEU A 47 -27.30 0.23 -5.88
C LEU A 47 -26.01 -0.60 -5.87
N ILE A 48 -24.86 0.02 -6.10
CA ILE A 48 -23.55 -0.65 -6.10
C ILE A 48 -22.64 0.03 -5.08
N GLU A 49 -21.93 -0.78 -4.31
CA GLU A 49 -20.90 -0.33 -3.39
C GLU A 49 -19.65 -1.19 -3.58
N ALA A 50 -18.50 -0.54 -3.72
CA ALA A 50 -17.21 -1.20 -3.90
C ALA A 50 -16.26 -0.77 -2.78
N ALA A 51 -15.46 -1.72 -2.29
CA ALA A 51 -14.37 -1.48 -1.37
C ALA A 51 -13.05 -1.87 -2.04
N ALA A 52 -12.02 -1.04 -1.85
CA ALA A 52 -10.68 -1.30 -2.33
C ALA A 52 -9.65 -1.03 -1.22
N ASP A 53 -8.54 -1.76 -1.25
CA ASP A 53 -7.39 -1.46 -0.40
C ASP A 53 -6.63 -0.22 -0.91
N GLY A 54 -5.63 0.23 -0.14
CA GLY A 54 -4.80 1.38 -0.49
C GLY A 54 -3.86 1.15 -1.68
N GLU A 55 -3.76 -0.08 -2.20
CA GLU A 55 -3.05 -0.40 -3.45
C GLU A 55 -4.01 -0.39 -4.66
N GLY A 56 -5.33 -0.19 -4.42
CA GLY A 56 -6.36 -0.20 -5.45
C GLY A 56 -6.92 -1.60 -5.77
N GLY A 57 -6.54 -2.63 -5.00
CA GLY A 57 -7.10 -3.96 -5.11
C GLY A 57 -8.54 -4.01 -4.60
N LEU A 58 -9.46 -4.61 -5.37
CA LEU A 58 -10.86 -4.76 -4.97
C LEU A 58 -10.96 -5.76 -3.80
N THR A 59 -11.43 -5.29 -2.64
CA THR A 59 -11.59 -6.10 -1.42
C THR A 59 -13.04 -6.48 -1.15
N GLY A 60 -14.00 -5.78 -1.77
CA GLY A 60 -15.41 -6.07 -1.63
C GLY A 60 -16.25 -5.44 -2.73
N LEU A 61 -17.32 -6.12 -3.10
CA LEU A 61 -18.33 -5.62 -4.02
C LEU A 61 -19.71 -6.04 -3.50
N ARG A 62 -20.59 -5.07 -3.30
CA ARG A 62 -21.98 -5.28 -2.93
C ARG A 62 -22.87 -4.73 -4.02
N VAL A 63 -23.67 -5.60 -4.61
CA VAL A 63 -24.65 -5.25 -5.64
C VAL A 63 -26.04 -5.48 -5.05
N ASP A 64 -26.85 -4.43 -4.99
CA ASP A 64 -28.27 -4.54 -4.68
C ASP A 64 -28.95 -5.35 -5.79
N PRO A 65 -29.77 -6.38 -5.48
CA PRO A 65 -30.45 -7.17 -6.50
C PRO A 65 -31.29 -6.35 -7.49
N ARG A 66 -31.71 -5.13 -7.12
CA ARG A 66 -32.40 -4.20 -8.02
C ARG A 66 -31.49 -3.70 -9.14
N ALA A 67 -30.17 -3.59 -8.91
CA ALA A 67 -29.20 -3.23 -9.94
C ALA A 67 -29.22 -4.24 -11.10
N LEU A 68 -29.42 -5.53 -10.82
CA LEU A 68 -29.47 -6.60 -11.82
C LEU A 68 -30.66 -6.48 -12.79
N ARG A 69 -31.60 -5.57 -12.51
CA ARG A 69 -32.72 -5.24 -13.40
C ARG A 69 -32.41 -4.08 -14.32
N LEU A 70 -31.39 -3.28 -14.00
CA LEU A 70 -30.78 -2.35 -14.92
C LEU A 70 -29.99 -3.24 -15.90
N GLY A 71 -30.28 -3.16 -17.21
CA GLY A 71 -29.53 -3.96 -18.18
C GLY A 71 -28.02 -3.72 -18.08
N GLU A 72 -27.21 -4.59 -18.69
CA GLU A 72 -25.74 -4.58 -18.57
C GLU A 72 -25.09 -3.20 -18.78
N ALA A 73 -25.61 -2.38 -19.69
CA ALA A 73 -25.06 -1.05 -19.98
C ALA A 73 -25.27 0.00 -18.87
N ALA A 74 -26.13 -0.26 -17.89
CA ALA A 74 -26.47 0.66 -16.80
C ALA A 74 -25.97 0.19 -15.42
N LEU A 75 -25.25 -0.93 -15.39
CA LEU A 75 -24.64 -1.57 -14.23
C LEU A 75 -23.13 -1.25 -14.20
#